data_AF-A0A9W8MQ86-F1
#
_entry.id   AF-A0A9W8MQ86-F1
#
_cell.length_a   1.000
_cell.length_b   1.000
_cell.length_c   1.000
_cell.angle_alpha   90.00
_cell.angle_beta   90.00
_cell.angle_gamma   90.00
#
_symmetry.space_group_name_H-M   'P 1'
#
loop_
_entity.id
_entity.type
_entity.pdbx_description
1 polymer ?
#
loop_
_entity_poly.entity_id
_entity_poly.type
_entity_poly.pdbx_seq_one_letter_code
_entity_poly.pdbx_strand_id
1 'polypeptide(L)'
;MKLGATLVLSLAFGSLTALAGKQIKGLSKNAQELFDIAMTYNDDGWDSIRGVTGAGSARATAWYAVGLLARNDGPDVAIARDIIEREIDAQYTVPGNPWYGTYKRTFEEPIPGTLQYPARIYNSYDPNWREFVGTAFIFAIEEYSNLLGKSLVDKMLVSLNHAVLGGLTRVGLDGDNLDLLYTNPALMRAFSTGWLGPTYYGIDMWALSLWSKYSPSDSNLAKYGPLMLSGLWDTMGEYYNSNLKNFAGPYDRTYGNDMTTYMAVIGLYQSCVTGKANAPLPPKLYASKHIDDWAQGHLIALTCDTALKYASSKAKSAMTKFTKPRYLERYIRSSETNDTRRPVTTWIEDWAMLGGESISETDHVRGDQFIPGLIQWSPKKGYISWIAWSQSANWLSGVVGNSSSGQPTLTLSYPNRTIPGTERFTLMTGGLPYVPGSNMTWPGFEGLPGIMLKVTTTGVDAPSTYFSNSVLHE
;
A
#
# COMPACT_ATOMS: atom_id res chain seq x y z
N MET A 1 -60.57 -63.11 -22.36
CA MET A 1 -59.31 -62.50 -22.84
C MET A 1 -59.35 -61.02 -22.48
N LYS A 2 -58.70 -60.63 -21.38
CA LYS A 2 -58.62 -59.26 -20.88
C LYS A 2 -57.19 -58.75 -21.13
N LEU A 3 -57.04 -57.65 -21.86
CA LEU A 3 -55.81 -56.86 -21.93
C LEU A 3 -56.12 -55.49 -21.34
N GLY A 4 -55.76 -55.29 -20.07
CA GLY A 4 -55.63 -53.98 -19.45
C GLY A 4 -54.15 -53.63 -19.46
N ALA A 5 -53.76 -52.61 -20.21
CA ALA A 5 -52.42 -52.04 -20.16
C ALA A 5 -52.42 -50.91 -19.12
N THR A 6 -51.99 -51.23 -17.90
CA THR A 6 -51.64 -50.23 -16.88
C THR A 6 -50.19 -49.83 -17.12
N LEU A 7 -49.98 -48.59 -17.58
CA LEU A 7 -48.66 -47.98 -17.70
C LEU A 7 -48.19 -47.63 -16.28
N VAL A 8 -47.31 -48.45 -15.71
CA VAL A 8 -46.60 -48.13 -14.46
C VAL A 8 -45.38 -47.28 -14.83
N LEU A 9 -45.46 -45.98 -14.55
CA LEU A 9 -44.31 -45.08 -14.63
C LEU A 9 -43.43 -45.31 -13.40
N SER A 10 -42.45 -46.21 -13.51
CA SER A 10 -41.40 -46.34 -12.51
C SER A 10 -40.42 -45.18 -12.65
N LEU A 11 -40.64 -44.11 -11.88
CA LEU A 11 -39.62 -43.11 -11.58
C LEU A 11 -38.55 -43.80 -10.72
N ALA A 12 -37.53 -44.33 -11.39
CA ALA A 12 -36.28 -44.66 -10.73
C ALA A 12 -35.61 -43.33 -10.35
N PHE A 13 -35.74 -42.93 -9.09
CA PHE A 13 -34.75 -42.04 -8.50
C PHE A 13 -33.44 -42.82 -8.44
N GLY A 14 -32.66 -42.72 -9.52
CA GLY A 14 -31.27 -43.09 -9.48
C GLY A 14 -30.64 -42.24 -8.39
N SER A 15 -30.24 -42.87 -7.29
CA SER A 15 -29.33 -42.27 -6.35
C SER A 15 -28.03 -41.98 -7.12
N LEU A 16 -27.89 -40.75 -7.62
CA LEU A 16 -26.59 -40.16 -7.89
C LEU A 16 -25.87 -40.13 -6.54
N THR A 17 -25.15 -41.19 -6.23
CA THR A 17 -24.04 -41.10 -5.30
C THR A 17 -23.05 -40.14 -5.96
N ALA A 18 -23.19 -38.86 -5.64
CA ALA A 18 -22.11 -37.90 -5.84
C ALA A 18 -20.87 -38.54 -5.20
N LEU A 19 -19.85 -38.80 -6.00
CA LEU A 19 -18.53 -39.13 -5.48
C LEU A 19 -18.20 -38.01 -4.49
N ALA A 20 -18.21 -38.32 -3.19
CA ALA A 20 -17.95 -37.31 -2.18
C ALA A 20 -16.57 -36.71 -2.47
N GLY A 21 -16.57 -35.46 -2.92
CA GLY A 21 -15.35 -34.71 -3.21
C GLY A 21 -14.45 -34.66 -1.98
N LYS A 22 -13.14 -34.53 -2.22
CA LYS A 22 -12.17 -34.34 -1.14
C LYS A 22 -12.61 -33.14 -0.29
N GLN A 23 -12.82 -33.38 1.00
CA GLN A 23 -13.22 -32.33 1.94
C GLN A 23 -12.12 -31.27 2.06
N ILE A 24 -12.47 -30.03 1.75
CA ILE A 24 -11.57 -28.89 1.84
C ILE A 24 -11.53 -28.42 3.30
N LYS A 25 -10.32 -28.37 3.85
CA LYS A 25 -10.12 -28.03 5.26
C LYS A 25 -10.68 -26.64 5.55
N GLY A 26 -11.58 -26.55 6.52
CA GLY A 26 -12.14 -25.28 7.00
C GLY A 26 -13.44 -24.85 6.32
N LEU A 27 -13.91 -25.55 5.28
CA LEU A 27 -15.22 -25.27 4.71
C LEU A 27 -16.35 -25.80 5.60
N SER A 28 -17.44 -25.03 5.69
CA SER A 28 -18.71 -25.53 6.23
C SER A 28 -19.34 -26.51 5.24
N LYS A 29 -20.30 -27.33 5.71
CA LYS A 29 -21.02 -28.28 4.84
C LYS A 29 -21.64 -27.62 3.60
N ASN A 30 -22.27 -26.45 3.77
CA ASN A 30 -22.91 -25.73 2.66
C ASN A 30 -21.86 -25.12 1.71
N ALA A 31 -20.73 -24.65 2.24
CA ALA A 31 -19.64 -24.13 1.41
C ALA A 31 -18.94 -25.25 0.62
N GLN A 32 -18.80 -26.43 1.22
CA GLN A 32 -18.29 -27.61 0.54
C GLN A 32 -19.24 -28.07 -0.57
N GLU A 33 -20.54 -28.08 -0.35
CA GLU A 33 -21.53 -28.41 -1.39
C GLU A 33 -21.46 -27.43 -2.57
N LEU A 34 -21.35 -26.12 -2.29
CA LEU A 34 -21.17 -25.12 -3.34
C LEU A 34 -19.85 -25.31 -4.11
N PHE A 35 -18.76 -25.60 -3.39
CA PHE A 35 -17.45 -25.90 -3.98
C PHE A 35 -17.54 -27.12 -4.90
N ASP A 36 -18.15 -28.21 -4.44
CA ASP A 36 -18.29 -29.45 -5.20
C ASP A 36 -19.10 -29.22 -6.48
N ILE A 37 -20.24 -28.51 -6.41
CA ILE A 37 -21.05 -28.16 -7.58
C ILE A 37 -20.25 -27.32 -8.59
N ALA A 38 -19.53 -26.30 -8.11
CA ALA A 38 -18.73 -25.44 -8.96
C ALA A 38 -17.57 -26.19 -9.61
N MET A 39 -16.92 -27.10 -8.88
CA MET A 39 -15.86 -27.95 -9.42
C MET A 39 -16.41 -28.91 -10.48
N THR A 40 -17.52 -29.60 -10.22
CA THR A 40 -18.17 -30.47 -11.23
C THR A 40 -18.50 -29.71 -12.52
N TYR A 41 -19.09 -28.52 -12.41
CA TYR A 41 -19.38 -27.68 -13.58
C TYR A 41 -18.12 -27.35 -14.40
N ASN A 42 -17.02 -27.00 -13.73
CA ASN A 42 -15.78 -26.64 -14.42
C ASN A 42 -15.03 -27.86 -14.96
N ASP A 43 -15.03 -28.99 -14.24
CA ASP A 43 -14.42 -30.26 -14.66
C ASP A 43 -15.11 -30.79 -15.93
N ASP A 44 -16.46 -30.84 -15.93
CA ASP A 44 -17.26 -31.31 -17.07
C ASP A 44 -17.05 -30.45 -18.32
N GLY A 45 -16.78 -29.17 -18.13
CA GLY A 45 -16.52 -28.20 -19.19
C GLY A 45 -15.04 -28.02 -19.56
N TRP A 46 -14.11 -28.72 -18.92
CA TRP A 46 -12.68 -28.50 -19.13
C TRP A 46 -12.19 -28.99 -20.50
N ASP A 47 -11.72 -28.06 -21.33
CA ASP A 47 -11.05 -28.36 -22.59
C ASP A 47 -9.52 -28.24 -22.39
N SER A 48 -8.84 -29.38 -22.28
CA SER A 48 -7.39 -29.42 -22.04
C SER A 48 -6.55 -28.96 -23.24
N ILE A 49 -7.12 -28.90 -24.45
CA ILE A 49 -6.42 -28.42 -25.65
C ILE A 49 -6.41 -26.90 -25.65
N ARG A 50 -7.59 -26.30 -25.44
CA ARG A 50 -7.74 -24.84 -25.39
C ARG A 50 -7.31 -24.25 -24.05
N GLY A 51 -7.28 -25.07 -23.01
CA GLY A 51 -6.97 -24.67 -21.64
C GLY A 51 -8.05 -23.79 -21.01
N VAL A 52 -9.32 -23.96 -21.39
CA VAL A 52 -10.46 -23.16 -20.90
C VAL A 52 -11.56 -24.04 -20.31
N THR A 53 -12.31 -23.46 -19.38
CA THR A 53 -13.55 -24.07 -18.86
C THR A 53 -14.70 -23.96 -19.88
N GLY A 54 -15.82 -24.65 -19.61
CA GLY A 54 -17.02 -24.63 -20.46
C GLY A 54 -17.68 -23.25 -20.58
N ALA A 55 -17.33 -22.31 -19.70
CA ALA A 55 -17.70 -20.90 -19.80
C ALA A 55 -16.94 -20.16 -20.92
N GLY A 56 -15.88 -20.75 -21.48
CA GLY A 56 -15.13 -20.23 -22.63
C GLY A 56 -14.44 -18.88 -22.37
N SER A 57 -14.14 -18.56 -21.11
CA SER A 57 -13.67 -17.23 -20.70
C SER A 57 -12.40 -17.33 -19.85
N ALA A 58 -11.41 -16.48 -20.09
CA ALA A 58 -10.17 -16.44 -19.32
C ALA A 58 -10.48 -16.18 -17.82
N ARG A 59 -11.32 -15.19 -17.52
CA ARG A 59 -11.82 -14.92 -16.15
C ARG A 59 -12.32 -16.16 -15.40
N ALA A 60 -13.24 -16.93 -16.00
CA ALA A 60 -13.77 -18.13 -15.33
C ALA A 60 -12.70 -19.21 -15.14
N THR A 61 -11.73 -19.25 -16.05
CA THR A 61 -10.62 -20.19 -16.05
C THR A 61 -9.61 -19.85 -14.95
N ALA A 62 -9.32 -18.55 -14.73
CA ALA A 62 -8.55 -18.07 -13.59
C ALA A 62 -9.18 -18.45 -12.23
N TRP A 63 -10.52 -18.42 -12.11
CA TRP A 63 -11.21 -18.88 -10.90
C TRP A 63 -11.13 -20.39 -10.69
N TYR A 64 -11.23 -21.15 -11.78
CA TYR A 64 -11.10 -22.60 -11.74
C TYR A 64 -9.71 -23.03 -11.27
N ALA A 65 -8.64 -22.31 -11.64
CA ALA A 65 -7.30 -22.56 -11.11
C ALA A 65 -7.24 -22.49 -9.58
N VAL A 66 -7.95 -21.53 -8.95
CA VAL A 66 -8.05 -21.45 -7.48
C VAL A 66 -8.77 -22.68 -6.91
N GLY A 67 -9.85 -23.13 -7.55
CA GLY A 67 -10.58 -24.34 -7.17
C GLY A 67 -9.72 -25.61 -7.25
N LEU A 68 -8.92 -25.74 -8.31
CA LEU A 68 -7.96 -26.83 -8.49
C LEU A 68 -6.87 -26.81 -7.40
N LEU A 69 -6.31 -25.64 -7.06
CA LEU A 69 -5.33 -25.51 -5.98
C LEU A 69 -5.93 -25.85 -4.62
N ALA A 70 -7.20 -25.49 -4.38
CA ALA A 70 -7.91 -25.83 -3.16
C ALA A 70 -8.14 -27.35 -3.04
N ARG A 71 -8.62 -28.00 -4.11
CA ARG A 71 -8.85 -29.45 -4.16
C ARG A 71 -7.53 -30.22 -4.05
N ASN A 72 -6.52 -29.79 -4.79
CA ASN A 72 -5.18 -30.35 -4.80
C ASN A 72 -5.21 -31.89 -4.83
N ASP A 73 -5.87 -32.44 -5.84
CA ASP A 73 -5.97 -33.87 -6.07
C ASP A 73 -5.44 -34.23 -7.47
N GLY A 74 -4.74 -35.35 -7.57
CA GLY A 74 -4.13 -35.81 -8.82
C GLY A 74 -3.42 -34.70 -9.63
N PRO A 75 -3.85 -34.39 -10.87
CA PRO A 75 -3.19 -33.43 -11.75
C PRO A 75 -3.56 -31.95 -11.47
N ASP A 76 -4.43 -31.67 -10.49
CA ASP A 76 -5.03 -30.35 -10.29
C ASP A 76 -3.99 -29.22 -10.20
N VAL A 77 -2.93 -29.39 -9.41
CA VAL A 77 -1.89 -28.35 -9.25
C VAL A 77 -1.16 -28.07 -10.55
N ALA A 78 -0.87 -29.11 -11.35
CA ALA A 78 -0.20 -28.92 -12.64
C ALA A 78 -1.09 -28.15 -13.61
N ILE A 79 -2.39 -28.48 -13.65
CA ILE A 79 -3.38 -27.79 -14.49
C ILE A 79 -3.56 -26.33 -14.04
N ALA A 80 -3.66 -26.09 -12.73
CA ALA A 80 -3.80 -24.75 -12.19
C ALA A 80 -2.60 -23.84 -12.54
N ARG A 81 -1.39 -24.40 -12.51
CA ARG A 81 -0.17 -23.67 -12.91
C ARG A 81 -0.18 -23.33 -14.40
N ASP A 82 -0.55 -24.28 -15.27
CA ASP A 82 -0.68 -24.05 -16.72
C ASP A 82 -1.71 -22.96 -17.03
N ILE A 83 -2.86 -22.99 -16.36
CA ILE A 83 -3.87 -21.93 -16.47
C ILE A 83 -3.29 -20.56 -16.11
N ILE A 84 -2.63 -20.44 -14.95
CA ILE A 84 -2.08 -19.17 -14.47
C ILE A 84 -1.04 -18.63 -15.46
N GLU A 85 -0.20 -19.48 -16.04
CA GLU A 85 0.76 -19.03 -17.07
C GLU A 85 0.06 -18.54 -18.34
N ARG A 86 -0.99 -19.23 -18.81
CA ARG A 86 -1.79 -18.78 -19.96
C ARG A 86 -2.50 -17.45 -19.71
N GLU A 87 -3.02 -17.22 -18.51
CA GLU A 87 -3.62 -15.94 -18.12
C GLU A 87 -2.60 -14.80 -18.17
N ILE A 88 -1.39 -15.04 -17.64
CA ILE A 88 -0.30 -14.05 -17.68
C ILE A 88 0.07 -13.73 -19.13
N ASP A 89 0.20 -14.75 -19.99
CA ASP A 89 0.51 -14.57 -21.42
C ASP A 89 -0.62 -13.85 -22.18
N ALA A 90 -1.86 -13.98 -21.70
CA ALA A 90 -3.04 -13.31 -22.25
C ALA A 90 -3.26 -11.89 -21.70
N GLN A 91 -2.39 -11.37 -20.84
CA GLN A 91 -2.49 -10.02 -20.32
C GLN A 91 -2.01 -8.98 -21.35
N TYR A 92 -2.73 -7.87 -21.47
CA TYR A 92 -2.29 -6.75 -22.29
C TYR A 92 -1.27 -5.88 -21.54
N THR A 93 0.00 -5.92 -21.96
CA THR A 93 1.11 -5.29 -21.23
C THR A 93 1.69 -4.04 -21.90
N VAL A 94 1.10 -3.56 -23.00
CA VAL A 94 1.56 -2.34 -23.69
C VAL A 94 0.94 -1.09 -23.04
N PRO A 95 1.74 -0.21 -22.37
CA PRO A 95 1.23 0.99 -21.70
C PRO A 95 0.65 2.01 -22.69
N GLY A 96 -0.22 2.90 -22.19
CA GLY A 96 -0.86 3.95 -22.99
C GLY A 96 -2.12 3.50 -23.74
N ASN A 97 -2.37 2.19 -23.85
CA ASN A 97 -3.63 1.68 -24.37
C ASN A 97 -4.73 1.67 -23.30
N PRO A 98 -6.01 1.95 -23.66
CA PRO A 98 -7.15 1.88 -22.73
C PRO A 98 -7.35 0.51 -22.04
N TRP A 99 -6.84 -0.57 -22.65
CA TRP A 99 -6.91 -1.94 -22.14
C TRP A 99 -5.63 -2.41 -21.45
N TYR A 100 -4.63 -1.54 -21.25
CA TYR A 100 -3.40 -1.88 -20.52
C TYR A 100 -3.73 -2.52 -19.16
N GLY A 101 -3.07 -3.62 -18.83
CA GLY A 101 -3.22 -4.36 -17.57
C GLY A 101 -4.42 -5.29 -17.49
N THR A 102 -5.39 -5.23 -18.42
CA THR A 102 -6.51 -6.18 -18.43
C THR A 102 -6.13 -7.44 -19.19
N TYR A 103 -6.97 -8.46 -19.06
CA TYR A 103 -6.77 -9.76 -19.69
C TYR A 103 -7.67 -9.89 -20.90
N LYS A 104 -7.24 -10.66 -21.90
CA LYS A 104 -8.11 -11.04 -23.02
C LYS A 104 -9.35 -11.75 -22.50
N ARG A 105 -10.46 -11.61 -23.22
CA ARG A 105 -11.71 -12.27 -22.85
C ARG A 105 -11.68 -13.77 -23.15
N THR A 106 -11.07 -14.13 -24.26
CA THR A 106 -10.73 -15.51 -24.61
C THR A 106 -9.27 -15.53 -25.04
N PHE A 107 -8.57 -16.64 -24.86
CA PHE A 107 -7.12 -16.68 -25.16
C PHE A 107 -6.81 -16.41 -26.64
N GLU A 108 -7.76 -16.73 -27.52
CA GLU A 108 -7.69 -16.55 -28.97
C GLU A 108 -8.07 -15.14 -29.45
N GLU A 109 -8.54 -14.28 -28.54
CA GLU A 109 -9.00 -12.94 -28.91
C GLU A 109 -7.84 -12.11 -29.52
N PRO A 110 -8.10 -11.39 -30.63
CA PRO A 110 -7.10 -10.49 -31.22
C PRO A 110 -6.84 -9.28 -30.33
N ILE A 111 -5.72 -8.59 -30.59
CA ILE A 111 -5.38 -7.35 -29.90
C ILE A 111 -6.35 -6.23 -30.34
N PRO A 112 -7.01 -5.52 -29.42
CA PRO A 112 -7.87 -4.38 -29.74
C PRO A 112 -7.12 -3.24 -30.44
N GLY A 113 -7.83 -2.47 -31.25
CA GLY A 113 -7.30 -1.24 -31.86
C GLY A 113 -6.86 -1.37 -33.33
N THR A 114 -7.11 -2.51 -33.97
CA THR A 114 -6.94 -2.66 -35.43
C THR A 114 -8.19 -2.20 -36.20
N LEU A 115 -8.08 -2.01 -37.52
CA LEU A 115 -9.24 -1.67 -38.35
C LEU A 115 -10.31 -2.77 -38.33
N GLN A 116 -9.89 -4.03 -38.30
CA GLN A 116 -10.75 -5.21 -38.28
C GLN A 116 -11.24 -5.56 -36.87
N TYR A 117 -10.55 -5.08 -35.83
CA TYR A 117 -10.94 -5.27 -34.43
C TYR A 117 -10.80 -3.96 -33.63
N PRO A 118 -11.70 -2.98 -33.84
CA PRO A 118 -11.62 -1.67 -33.21
C PRO A 118 -11.76 -1.75 -31.70
N ALA A 119 -11.02 -0.90 -30.99
CA ALA A 119 -11.08 -0.83 -29.53
C ALA A 119 -12.45 -0.28 -29.07
N ARG A 120 -13.22 -1.13 -28.38
CA ARG A 120 -14.52 -0.81 -27.78
C ARG A 120 -14.60 -1.41 -26.39
N ILE A 121 -14.70 -0.54 -25.39
CA ILE A 121 -14.85 -0.94 -23.99
C ILE A 121 -16.12 -1.78 -23.80
N TYR A 122 -16.02 -2.87 -23.04
CA TYR A 122 -17.02 -3.94 -22.84
C TYR A 122 -17.41 -4.72 -24.10
N ASN A 123 -16.71 -4.53 -25.22
CA ASN A 123 -17.02 -5.24 -26.47
C ASN A 123 -15.81 -5.88 -27.14
N SER A 124 -14.68 -5.18 -27.29
CA SER A 124 -13.43 -5.74 -27.81
C SER A 124 -12.39 -5.96 -26.72
N TYR A 125 -12.59 -5.33 -25.57
CA TYR A 125 -11.87 -5.57 -24.32
C TYR A 125 -12.81 -5.25 -23.17
N ASP A 126 -12.58 -5.86 -22.02
CA ASP A 126 -13.32 -5.55 -20.81
C ASP A 126 -12.33 -5.20 -19.69
N PRO A 127 -12.34 -3.94 -19.22
CA PRO A 127 -11.42 -3.52 -18.19
C PRO A 127 -11.72 -4.17 -16.84
N ASN A 128 -12.91 -4.73 -16.60
CA ASN A 128 -13.26 -5.35 -15.32
C ASN A 128 -12.53 -6.69 -15.08
N TRP A 129 -11.95 -7.26 -16.14
CA TRP A 129 -11.29 -8.56 -16.08
C TRP A 129 -10.01 -8.51 -15.26
N ARG A 130 -9.32 -7.37 -15.26
CA ARG A 130 -8.15 -7.16 -14.40
C ARG A 130 -8.49 -7.35 -12.92
N GLU A 131 -9.67 -6.89 -12.48
CA GLU A 131 -10.08 -7.01 -11.08
C GLU A 131 -10.52 -8.43 -10.74
N PHE A 132 -11.26 -9.10 -11.63
CA PHE A 132 -11.71 -10.48 -11.40
C PHE A 132 -10.56 -11.50 -11.44
N VAL A 133 -9.63 -11.36 -12.40
CA VAL A 133 -8.45 -12.23 -12.51
C VAL A 133 -7.43 -11.85 -11.44
N GLY A 134 -7.21 -10.56 -11.20
CA GLY A 134 -6.27 -10.08 -10.18
C GLY A 134 -6.66 -10.54 -8.77
N THR A 135 -7.93 -10.50 -8.41
CA THR A 135 -8.39 -11.03 -7.11
C THR A 135 -8.24 -12.54 -7.00
N ALA A 136 -8.43 -13.28 -8.09
CA ALA A 136 -8.17 -14.72 -8.15
C ALA A 136 -6.68 -15.05 -7.96
N PHE A 137 -5.80 -14.27 -8.57
CA PHE A 137 -4.35 -14.40 -8.42
C PHE A 137 -3.90 -14.09 -7.00
N ILE A 138 -4.41 -13.01 -6.39
CA ILE A 138 -4.12 -12.69 -4.98
C ILE A 138 -4.57 -13.84 -4.07
N PHE A 139 -5.77 -14.39 -4.26
CA PHE A 139 -6.23 -15.58 -3.52
C PHE A 139 -5.24 -16.74 -3.70
N ALA A 140 -4.92 -17.09 -4.95
CA ALA A 140 -4.00 -18.19 -5.23
C ALA A 140 -2.62 -18.03 -4.57
N ILE A 141 -2.06 -16.81 -4.54
CA ILE A 141 -0.79 -16.51 -3.89
C ILE A 141 -0.92 -16.64 -2.36
N GLU A 142 -1.92 -16.00 -1.76
CA GLU A 142 -2.09 -15.96 -0.30
C GLU A 142 -2.33 -17.35 0.29
N GLU A 143 -3.17 -18.15 -0.35
CA GLU A 143 -3.63 -19.43 0.22
C GLU A 143 -2.82 -20.63 -0.29
N TYR A 144 -2.20 -20.53 -1.47
CA TYR A 144 -1.59 -21.68 -2.17
C TYR A 144 -0.21 -21.42 -2.80
N SER A 145 0.50 -20.34 -2.43
CA SER A 145 1.84 -20.02 -2.98
C SER A 145 2.86 -21.17 -2.88
N ASN A 146 2.76 -22.01 -1.84
CA ASN A 146 3.59 -23.20 -1.68
C ASN A 146 3.42 -24.23 -2.81
N LEU A 147 2.23 -24.32 -3.43
CA LEU A 147 1.94 -25.20 -4.57
C LEU A 147 2.36 -24.57 -5.91
N LEU A 148 2.38 -23.24 -5.97
CA LEU A 148 2.73 -22.45 -7.16
C LEU A 148 4.24 -22.28 -7.35
N GLY A 149 5.01 -22.33 -6.28
CA GLY A 149 6.46 -22.16 -6.33
C GLY A 149 6.88 -20.73 -6.69
N LYS A 150 8.06 -20.34 -6.23
CA LYS A 150 8.51 -18.94 -6.26
C LYS A 150 8.49 -18.31 -7.65
N SER A 151 8.96 -19.02 -8.67
CA SER A 151 9.06 -18.49 -10.04
C SER A 151 7.70 -18.07 -10.62
N LEU A 152 6.66 -18.89 -10.43
CA LEU A 152 5.33 -18.56 -10.93
C LEU A 152 4.69 -17.43 -10.11
N VAL A 153 4.87 -17.44 -8.79
CA VAL A 153 4.43 -16.35 -7.91
C VAL A 153 5.04 -15.01 -8.32
N ASP A 154 6.34 -14.97 -8.63
CA ASP A 154 7.01 -13.74 -9.10
C ASP A 154 6.38 -13.22 -10.41
N LYS A 155 6.07 -14.12 -11.38
CA LYS A 155 5.36 -13.74 -12.62
C LYS A 155 3.95 -13.21 -12.34
N MET A 156 3.22 -13.84 -11.41
CA MET A 156 1.88 -13.39 -11.02
C MET A 156 1.92 -12.00 -10.38
N LEU A 157 2.92 -11.69 -9.54
CA LEU A 157 3.10 -10.35 -8.96
C LEU A 157 3.37 -9.28 -10.03
N VAL A 158 4.18 -9.58 -11.04
CA VAL A 158 4.38 -8.68 -12.19
C VAL A 158 3.07 -8.45 -12.95
N SER A 159 2.30 -9.52 -13.18
CA SER A 159 0.99 -9.43 -13.83
C SER A 159 -0.01 -8.59 -13.01
N LEU A 160 -0.04 -8.78 -11.68
CA LEU A 160 -0.86 -8.00 -10.77
C LEU A 160 -0.48 -6.51 -10.77
N ASN A 161 0.82 -6.19 -10.87
CA ASN A 161 1.27 -4.81 -10.99
C ASN A 161 0.74 -4.16 -12.27
N HIS A 162 0.82 -4.83 -13.42
CA HIS A 162 0.20 -4.33 -14.66
C HIS A 162 -1.31 -4.13 -14.50
N ALA A 163 -2.00 -5.05 -13.83
CA ALA A 163 -3.44 -4.95 -13.57
C ALA A 163 -3.78 -3.72 -12.70
N VAL A 164 -3.02 -3.47 -11.64
CA VAL A 164 -3.21 -2.29 -10.78
C VAL A 164 -2.88 -1.00 -11.50
N LEU A 165 -1.75 -0.91 -12.19
CA LEU A 165 -1.38 0.28 -12.96
C LEU A 165 -2.41 0.59 -14.06
N GLY A 166 -2.91 -0.42 -14.75
CA GLY A 166 -4.00 -0.28 -15.72
C GLY A 166 -5.35 0.05 -15.08
N GLY A 167 -5.59 -0.35 -13.83
CA GLY A 167 -6.75 0.09 -13.06
C GLY A 167 -6.66 1.55 -12.65
N LEU A 168 -5.47 2.05 -12.32
CA LEU A 168 -5.24 3.44 -11.91
C LEU A 168 -5.56 4.45 -13.02
N THR A 169 -5.49 4.05 -14.30
CA THR A 169 -5.83 4.91 -15.43
C THR A 169 -7.34 5.04 -15.70
N ARG A 170 -8.18 4.23 -15.04
CA ARG A 170 -9.64 4.30 -15.18
C ARG A 170 -10.21 5.47 -14.39
N VAL A 171 -10.93 6.35 -15.09
CA VAL A 171 -11.52 7.59 -14.55
C VAL A 171 -13.04 7.52 -14.39
N GLY A 172 -13.71 6.45 -14.85
CA GLY A 172 -15.17 6.30 -14.71
C GLY A 172 -16.02 7.28 -15.53
N LEU A 173 -15.42 7.90 -16.55
CA LEU A 173 -16.04 8.83 -17.51
C LEU A 173 -15.57 8.47 -18.94
N ASP A 174 -16.06 9.17 -19.98
CA ASP A 174 -15.64 8.98 -21.38
C ASP A 174 -15.87 7.57 -21.96
N GLY A 175 -17.00 6.95 -21.60
CA GLY A 175 -17.38 5.60 -22.05
C GLY A 175 -16.94 4.47 -21.12
N ASP A 176 -16.14 4.77 -20.08
CA ASP A 176 -15.92 3.90 -18.92
C ASP A 176 -17.09 4.00 -17.93
N ASN A 177 -17.39 2.91 -17.23
CA ASN A 177 -18.44 2.83 -16.22
C ASN A 177 -17.91 2.58 -14.80
N LEU A 178 -16.59 2.67 -14.56
CA LEU A 178 -16.01 2.61 -13.21
C LEU A 178 -16.26 3.89 -12.40
N ASP A 179 -17.52 4.32 -12.36
CA ASP A 179 -17.97 5.38 -11.49
C ASP A 179 -18.16 4.86 -10.04
N LEU A 180 -18.47 5.77 -9.12
CA LEU A 180 -18.68 5.47 -7.71
C LEU A 180 -19.87 4.51 -7.45
N LEU A 181 -20.77 4.32 -8.41
CA LEU A 181 -21.95 3.46 -8.29
C LEU A 181 -21.67 2.03 -8.79
N TYR A 182 -20.60 1.80 -9.55
CA TYR A 182 -20.23 0.47 -10.03
C TYR A 182 -19.34 -0.29 -9.04
N THR A 183 -19.98 -0.73 -7.96
CA THR A 183 -19.33 -1.14 -6.71
C THR A 183 -18.41 -2.35 -6.81
N ASN A 184 -18.70 -3.37 -7.63
CA ASN A 184 -17.93 -4.62 -7.60
C ASN A 184 -16.50 -4.46 -8.16
N PRO A 185 -16.23 -3.96 -9.40
CA PRO A 185 -14.87 -3.63 -9.82
C PRO A 185 -14.22 -2.57 -8.94
N ALA A 186 -14.97 -1.58 -8.43
CA ALA A 186 -14.41 -0.55 -7.56
C ALA A 186 -13.84 -1.13 -6.25
N LEU A 187 -14.56 -2.05 -5.60
CA LEU A 187 -14.11 -2.71 -4.38
C LEU A 187 -12.94 -3.66 -4.63
N MET A 188 -13.00 -4.45 -5.71
CA MET A 188 -11.89 -5.34 -6.07
C MET A 188 -10.64 -4.56 -6.46
N ARG A 189 -10.78 -3.43 -7.17
CA ARG A 189 -9.67 -2.48 -7.47
C ARG A 189 -9.08 -1.91 -6.20
N ALA A 190 -9.92 -1.45 -5.26
CA ALA A 190 -9.43 -0.91 -3.99
C ALA A 190 -8.66 -1.97 -3.19
N PHE A 191 -9.17 -3.21 -3.15
CA PHE A 191 -8.48 -4.33 -2.51
C PHE A 191 -7.15 -4.66 -3.19
N SER A 192 -7.11 -4.84 -4.51
CA SER A 192 -5.87 -5.21 -5.22
C SER A 192 -4.82 -4.09 -5.19
N THR A 193 -5.24 -2.84 -5.30
CA THR A 193 -4.34 -1.67 -5.17
C THR A 193 -3.78 -1.56 -3.76
N GLY A 194 -4.60 -1.77 -2.73
CA GLY A 194 -4.16 -1.76 -1.33
C GLY A 194 -3.27 -2.95 -0.97
N TRP A 195 -3.52 -4.13 -1.55
CA TRP A 195 -2.68 -5.31 -1.35
C TRP A 195 -1.27 -5.14 -1.93
N LEU A 196 -1.11 -4.36 -3.02
CA LEU A 196 0.17 -4.06 -3.68
C LEU A 196 0.87 -2.78 -3.21
N GLY A 197 0.28 -1.98 -2.30
CA GLY A 197 0.77 -0.63 -1.99
C GLY A 197 0.97 -0.36 -0.50
N PRO A 198 2.21 -0.26 0.00
CA PRO A 198 2.48 0.28 1.34
C PRO A 198 2.75 1.79 1.25
N THR A 199 1.89 2.66 1.81
CA THR A 199 2.22 3.98 2.45
C THR A 199 1.01 4.94 2.58
N TYR A 200 0.25 4.91 3.69
CA TYR A 200 -0.49 6.11 4.14
C TYR A 200 -1.04 6.02 5.60
N TYR A 201 -0.20 6.07 6.66
CA TYR A 201 -0.64 5.73 8.04
C TYR A 201 -1.98 6.29 8.53
N GLY A 202 -2.32 7.55 8.22
CA GLY A 202 -3.61 8.14 8.60
C GLY A 202 -4.81 7.53 7.87
N ILE A 203 -4.68 7.20 6.59
CA ILE A 203 -5.72 6.51 5.82
C ILE A 203 -5.63 5.00 5.97
N ASP A 204 -4.45 4.44 6.24
CA ASP A 204 -4.29 3.04 6.63
C ASP A 204 -5.08 2.79 7.92
N MET A 205 -4.97 3.67 8.91
CA MET A 205 -5.80 3.67 10.12
C MET A 205 -7.29 3.71 9.79
N TRP A 206 -7.71 4.52 8.81
CA TRP A 206 -9.08 4.55 8.33
C TRP A 206 -9.54 3.24 7.70
N ALA A 207 -8.80 2.73 6.72
CA ALA A 207 -9.11 1.48 6.05
C ALA A 207 -9.15 0.30 7.04
N LEU A 208 -8.16 0.21 7.92
CA LEU A 208 -8.07 -0.84 8.93
C LEU A 208 -9.16 -0.71 10.01
N SER A 209 -9.58 0.51 10.36
CA SER A 209 -10.72 0.71 11.26
C SER A 209 -12.03 0.27 10.63
N LEU A 210 -12.23 0.52 9.32
CA LEU A 210 -13.37 -0.02 8.59
C LEU A 210 -13.34 -1.54 8.52
N TRP A 211 -12.17 -2.12 8.21
CA TRP A 211 -12.01 -3.58 8.18
C TRP A 211 -12.35 -4.20 9.54
N SER A 212 -11.86 -3.59 10.62
CA SER A 212 -12.08 -4.06 11.98
C SER A 212 -13.51 -3.86 12.47
N LYS A 213 -14.23 -2.85 11.96
CA LYS A 213 -15.59 -2.50 12.41
C LYS A 213 -16.68 -3.21 11.62
N TYR A 214 -16.51 -3.35 10.30
CA TYR A 214 -17.62 -3.65 9.39
C TYR A 214 -17.40 -4.88 8.51
N SER A 215 -16.20 -5.48 8.49
CA SER A 215 -16.01 -6.70 7.69
C SER A 215 -16.85 -7.86 8.23
N PRO A 216 -17.33 -8.76 7.36
CA PRO A 216 -17.93 -10.03 7.78
C PRO A 216 -16.99 -10.78 8.73
N SER A 217 -17.55 -11.31 9.82
CA SER A 217 -16.78 -11.92 10.91
C SER A 217 -15.93 -13.12 10.50
N ASP A 218 -16.27 -13.76 9.39
CA ASP A 218 -15.59 -14.90 8.79
C ASP A 218 -14.55 -14.51 7.71
N SER A 219 -14.35 -13.22 7.45
CA SER A 219 -13.40 -12.74 6.45
C SER A 219 -11.97 -12.61 7.00
N ASN A 220 -10.98 -12.80 6.12
CA ASN A 220 -9.57 -12.49 6.41
C ASN A 220 -9.38 -11.00 6.80
N LEU A 221 -10.22 -10.09 6.33
CA LEU A 221 -10.18 -8.67 6.70
C LEU A 221 -10.55 -8.45 8.17
N ALA A 222 -11.58 -9.15 8.68
CA ALA A 222 -11.96 -9.11 10.09
C ALA A 222 -10.88 -9.73 11.00
N LYS A 223 -10.13 -10.71 10.49
CA LYS A 223 -9.01 -11.35 11.18
C LYS A 223 -7.75 -10.46 11.23
N TYR A 224 -7.28 -9.98 10.08
CA TYR A 224 -5.99 -9.30 9.96
C TYR A 224 -6.07 -7.79 10.13
N GLY A 225 -7.23 -7.16 9.89
CA GLY A 225 -7.44 -5.73 10.11
C GLY A 225 -7.04 -5.29 11.53
N PRO A 226 -7.57 -5.94 12.58
CA PRO A 226 -7.16 -5.68 13.96
C PRO A 226 -5.66 -5.87 14.23
N LEU A 227 -5.03 -6.88 13.64
CA LEU A 227 -3.61 -7.19 13.82
C LEU A 227 -2.73 -6.08 13.23
N MET A 228 -3.00 -5.69 12.00
CA MET A 228 -2.28 -4.62 11.31
C MET A 228 -2.52 -3.26 11.98
N LEU A 229 -3.77 -3.00 12.41
CA LEU A 229 -4.13 -1.79 13.13
C LEU A 229 -3.35 -1.66 14.45
N SER A 230 -3.22 -2.76 15.21
CA SER A 230 -2.42 -2.80 16.43
C SER A 230 -0.93 -2.55 16.14
N GLY A 231 -0.36 -3.21 15.13
CA GLY A 231 1.04 -3.02 14.76
C GLY A 231 1.34 -1.60 14.30
N LEU A 232 0.40 -0.99 13.57
CA LEU A 232 0.53 0.40 13.13
C LEU A 232 0.46 1.38 14.31
N TRP A 233 -0.42 1.16 15.30
CA TRP A 233 -0.43 1.95 16.53
C TRP A 233 0.90 1.88 17.29
N ASP A 234 1.46 0.68 17.42
CA ASP A 234 2.74 0.50 18.11
C ASP A 234 3.87 1.23 17.36
N THR A 235 3.90 1.12 16.04
CA THR A 235 4.86 1.84 15.17
C THR A 235 4.71 3.35 15.35
N MET A 236 3.48 3.87 15.33
CA MET A 236 3.22 5.29 15.60
C MET A 236 3.77 5.71 16.97
N GLY A 237 3.54 4.92 18.02
CA GLY A 237 4.05 5.21 19.36
C GLY A 237 5.57 5.26 19.43
N GLU A 238 6.27 4.45 18.63
CA GLU A 238 7.74 4.47 18.57
C GLU A 238 8.27 5.76 17.92
N TYR A 239 7.70 6.17 16.79
CA TYR A 239 8.18 7.32 16.01
C TYR A 239 7.67 8.68 16.49
N TYR A 240 6.62 8.72 17.33
CA TYR A 240 6.01 9.98 17.76
C TYR A 240 6.75 10.68 18.90
N ASN A 241 6.97 11.98 18.76
CA ASN A 241 7.44 12.85 19.82
C ASN A 241 6.32 13.79 20.28
N SER A 242 5.72 13.49 21.43
CA SER A 242 4.61 14.28 21.96
C SER A 242 4.99 15.69 22.43
N ASN A 243 6.28 15.94 22.72
CA ASN A 243 6.74 17.29 23.10
C ASN A 243 6.77 18.21 21.89
N LEU A 244 7.25 17.69 20.75
CA LEU A 244 7.22 18.40 19.47
C LEU A 244 5.84 18.32 18.82
N LYS A 245 4.99 17.38 19.22
CA LYS A 245 3.74 17.02 18.54
C LYS A 245 3.96 16.69 17.07
N ASN A 246 4.92 15.80 16.80
CA ASN A 246 5.25 15.42 15.43
C ASN A 246 5.92 14.03 15.38
N PHE A 247 5.92 13.38 14.22
CA PHE A 247 6.63 12.13 14.00
C PHE A 247 8.05 12.38 13.53
N ALA A 248 9.00 11.58 13.99
CA ALA A 248 10.34 11.62 13.45
C ALA A 248 10.36 11.07 12.02
N GLY A 249 11.20 11.66 11.16
CA GLY A 249 11.50 11.11 9.84
C GLY A 249 12.33 9.83 9.88
N PRO A 250 12.75 9.31 8.72
CA PRO A 250 12.52 9.83 7.36
C PRO A 250 11.07 9.61 6.89
N TYR A 251 10.69 10.23 5.77
CA TYR A 251 9.35 10.08 5.20
C TYR A 251 9.40 9.54 3.78
N ASP A 252 8.80 8.35 3.57
CA ASP A 252 8.56 7.80 2.24
C ASP A 252 7.66 8.72 1.39
N ARG A 253 6.75 9.44 2.07
CA ARG A 253 5.85 10.42 1.48
C ARG A 253 5.38 11.42 2.54
N THR A 254 5.45 12.71 2.23
CA THR A 254 4.87 13.77 3.06
C THR A 254 4.35 14.96 2.24
N TYR A 255 3.42 15.70 2.83
CA TYR A 255 2.97 17.02 2.36
C TYR A 255 3.41 18.15 3.31
N GLY A 256 4.06 17.82 4.43
CA GLY A 256 4.52 18.79 5.41
C GLY A 256 5.41 18.18 6.48
N ASN A 257 6.37 18.95 6.97
CA ASN A 257 7.32 18.50 7.99
C ASN A 257 6.93 18.94 9.41
N ASP A 258 5.81 19.64 9.56
CA ASP A 258 5.30 20.17 10.83
C ASP A 258 3.76 20.02 10.91
N MET A 259 3.33 19.01 11.66
CA MET A 259 1.91 18.72 11.88
C MET A 259 1.19 19.77 12.75
N THR A 260 1.92 20.71 13.36
CA THR A 260 1.30 21.81 14.11
C THR A 260 0.85 22.97 13.21
N THR A 261 1.25 22.95 11.93
CA THR A 261 0.89 23.95 10.93
C THR A 261 0.23 23.34 9.68
N TYR A 262 0.51 22.08 9.38
CA TYR A 262 -0.12 21.29 8.32
C TYR A 262 -1.14 20.29 8.89
N MET A 263 -2.28 20.14 8.21
CA MET A 263 -3.33 19.22 8.60
C MET A 263 -3.03 17.79 8.14
N ALA A 264 -2.51 16.97 9.05
CA ALA A 264 -2.26 15.56 8.79
C ALA A 264 -3.40 14.67 9.30
N VAL A 265 -3.96 13.80 8.45
CA VAL A 265 -5.03 12.86 8.82
C VAL A 265 -4.68 12.02 10.05
N ILE A 266 -3.41 11.62 10.19
CA ILE A 266 -2.94 10.87 11.36
C ILE A 266 -3.14 11.64 12.69
N GLY A 267 -3.10 12.98 12.66
CA GLY A 267 -3.40 13.82 13.82
C GLY A 267 -4.85 13.71 14.30
N LEU A 268 -5.80 13.36 13.42
CA LEU A 268 -7.20 13.10 13.80
C LEU A 268 -7.31 11.85 14.67
N TYR A 269 -6.65 10.76 14.30
CA TYR A 269 -6.58 9.55 15.13
C TYR A 269 -5.82 9.78 16.44
N GLN A 270 -4.78 10.63 16.46
CA GLN A 270 -4.13 10.98 17.72
C GLN A 270 -5.03 11.82 18.63
N SER A 271 -5.90 12.65 18.06
CA SER A 271 -6.89 13.42 18.82
C SER A 271 -7.95 12.55 19.50
N CYS A 272 -8.21 11.35 18.98
CA CYS A 272 -9.01 10.34 19.66
C CYS A 272 -8.38 9.91 21.01
N VAL A 273 -7.04 9.91 21.11
CA VAL A 273 -6.32 9.54 22.33
C VAL A 273 -6.17 10.73 23.28
N THR A 274 -5.73 11.87 22.75
CA THR A 274 -5.21 12.98 23.56
C THR A 274 -6.17 14.17 23.66
N GLY A 275 -7.21 14.19 22.84
CA GLY A 275 -8.05 15.35 22.57
C GLY A 275 -7.36 16.36 21.64
N LYS A 276 -8.16 17.12 20.88
CA LYS A 276 -7.66 18.10 19.88
C LYS A 276 -6.61 19.06 20.43
N ALA A 277 -6.76 19.53 21.67
CA ALA A 277 -5.84 20.50 22.27
C ALA A 277 -4.40 19.96 22.41
N ASN A 278 -4.26 18.64 22.60
CA ASN A 278 -2.98 17.97 22.82
C ASN A 278 -2.50 17.22 21.57
N ALA A 279 -3.38 16.97 20.61
CA ALA A 279 -3.05 16.36 19.33
C ALA A 279 -2.10 17.23 18.48
N PRO A 280 -1.35 16.61 17.55
CA PRO A 280 -0.56 17.30 16.52
C PRO A 280 -1.48 17.78 15.41
N LEU A 281 -2.38 18.69 15.77
CA LEU A 281 -3.33 19.32 14.87
C LEU A 281 -3.11 20.82 14.93
N PRO A 282 -3.25 21.53 13.79
CA PRO A 282 -3.17 22.97 13.79
C PRO A 282 -4.16 23.63 14.76
N PRO A 283 -3.73 24.66 15.51
CA PRO A 283 -4.60 25.34 16.45
C PRO A 283 -5.73 26.10 15.75
N LYS A 284 -5.46 26.65 14.55
CA LYS A 284 -6.40 27.44 13.74
C LYS A 284 -6.67 26.72 12.41
N LEU A 285 -7.85 26.10 12.30
CA LEU A 285 -8.23 25.29 11.13
C LEU A 285 -8.09 26.07 9.80
N TYR A 286 -8.70 27.25 9.69
CA TYR A 286 -8.72 28.06 8.46
C TYR A 286 -7.36 28.63 8.03
N ALA A 287 -6.32 28.52 8.86
CA ALA A 287 -4.96 28.95 8.53
C ALA A 287 -4.01 27.76 8.36
N SER A 288 -4.55 26.54 8.30
CA SER A 288 -3.77 25.30 8.19
C SER A 288 -3.53 24.96 6.73
N LYS A 289 -2.33 24.44 6.43
CA LYS A 289 -2.07 23.82 5.12
C LYS A 289 -2.86 22.52 4.99
N HIS A 290 -3.26 22.16 3.77
CA HIS A 290 -4.06 20.96 3.47
C HIS A 290 -5.33 20.82 4.32
N ILE A 291 -6.02 21.94 4.57
CA ILE A 291 -7.23 22.00 5.40
C ILE A 291 -8.34 21.04 4.93
N ASP A 292 -8.41 20.72 3.64
CA ASP A 292 -9.46 19.86 3.07
C ASP A 292 -9.50 18.47 3.73
N ASP A 293 -8.38 17.97 4.22
CA ASP A 293 -8.31 16.70 4.96
C ASP A 293 -9.10 16.73 6.28
N TRP A 294 -9.44 17.91 6.81
CA TRP A 294 -10.34 18.05 7.96
C TRP A 294 -11.76 17.54 7.67
N ALA A 295 -12.17 17.50 6.40
CA ALA A 295 -13.45 16.90 6.01
C ALA A 295 -13.57 15.43 6.47
N GLN A 296 -12.45 14.73 6.65
CA GLN A 296 -12.46 13.35 7.17
C GLN A 296 -12.71 13.25 8.68
N GLY A 297 -12.63 14.37 9.42
CA GLY A 297 -12.72 14.37 10.88
C GLY A 297 -14.00 13.72 11.42
N HIS A 298 -15.14 13.92 10.75
CA HIS A 298 -16.39 13.29 11.15
C HIS A 298 -16.41 11.78 10.90
N LEU A 299 -15.75 11.31 9.83
CA LEU A 299 -15.62 9.89 9.52
C LEU A 299 -14.75 9.20 10.57
N ILE A 300 -13.61 9.81 10.87
CA ILE A 300 -12.67 9.30 11.88
C ILE A 300 -13.32 9.29 13.26
N ALA A 301 -14.11 10.30 13.63
CA ALA A 301 -14.84 10.30 14.89
C ALA A 301 -15.77 9.08 15.05
N LEU A 302 -16.40 8.61 13.95
CA LEU A 302 -17.30 7.45 13.97
C LEU A 302 -16.57 6.10 14.06
N THR A 303 -15.29 6.04 13.70
CA THR A 303 -14.45 4.83 13.75
C THR A 303 -13.42 4.86 14.87
N CYS A 304 -13.30 6.00 15.56
CA CYS A 304 -12.36 6.30 16.63
C CYS A 304 -12.32 5.20 17.71
N ASP A 305 -13.47 4.80 18.26
CA ASP A 305 -13.53 3.76 19.29
C ASP A 305 -13.01 2.41 18.79
N THR A 306 -13.30 2.05 17.53
CA THR A 306 -12.77 0.83 16.92
C THR A 306 -11.27 0.94 16.71
N ALA A 307 -10.78 2.08 16.21
CA ALA A 307 -9.35 2.34 16.04
C ALA A 307 -8.60 2.18 17.38
N LEU A 308 -9.14 2.78 18.44
CA LEU A 308 -8.56 2.79 19.78
C LEU A 308 -8.65 1.47 20.52
N LYS A 309 -9.62 0.60 20.18
CA LYS A 309 -9.77 -0.72 20.79
C LYS A 309 -8.50 -1.57 20.62
N TYR A 310 -7.81 -1.41 19.50
CA TYR A 310 -6.62 -2.18 19.15
C TYR A 310 -5.31 -1.43 19.42
N ALA A 311 -5.37 -0.19 19.92
CA ALA A 311 -4.19 0.54 20.35
C ALA A 311 -3.71 0.04 21.73
N SER A 312 -2.45 -0.38 21.80
CA SER A 312 -1.83 -0.80 23.05
C SER A 312 -1.76 0.35 24.08
N SER A 313 -1.69 0.02 25.37
CA SER A 313 -1.51 1.03 26.43
C SER A 313 -0.20 1.82 26.25
N LYS A 314 0.85 1.14 25.77
CA LYS A 314 2.14 1.74 25.41
C LYS A 314 1.98 2.76 24.27
N ALA A 315 1.30 2.39 23.18
CA ALA A 315 1.05 3.29 22.07
C ALA A 315 0.24 4.52 22.51
N LYS A 316 -0.85 4.32 23.27
CA LYS A 316 -1.65 5.43 23.82
C LYS A 316 -0.83 6.34 24.73
N SER A 317 -0.01 5.76 25.61
CA SER A 317 0.87 6.54 26.50
C SER A 317 1.88 7.37 25.70
N ALA A 318 2.47 6.81 24.64
CA ALA A 318 3.43 7.52 23.80
C ALA A 318 2.81 8.75 23.10
N MET A 319 1.52 8.70 22.75
CA MET A 319 0.80 9.86 22.20
C MET A 319 0.64 10.99 23.22
N THR A 320 0.54 10.67 24.50
CA THR A 320 0.29 11.67 25.56
C THR A 320 1.57 12.28 26.14
N LYS A 321 2.66 11.51 26.20
CA LYS A 321 3.86 11.92 26.94
C LYS A 321 5.12 11.28 26.37
N PHE A 322 6.11 12.13 26.12
CA PHE A 322 7.47 11.72 25.82
C PHE A 322 8.11 11.16 27.08
N THR A 323 8.71 9.99 26.97
CA THR A 323 9.26 9.27 28.13
C THR A 323 10.77 9.37 28.19
N LYS A 324 11.45 8.95 27.12
CA LYS A 324 12.90 8.91 27.06
C LYS A 324 13.43 9.01 25.62
N PRO A 325 14.69 9.44 25.47
CA PRO A 325 15.40 9.34 24.21
C PRO A 325 15.47 7.91 23.69
N ARG A 326 15.47 7.76 22.37
CA ARG A 326 15.51 6.43 21.73
C ARG A 326 16.05 6.47 20.31
N TYR A 327 16.77 5.40 19.99
CA TYR A 327 17.17 5.04 18.65
C TYR A 327 16.22 3.97 18.10
N LEU A 328 15.86 4.10 16.83
CA LEU A 328 15.09 3.11 16.10
C LEU A 328 15.87 2.72 14.85
N GLU A 329 15.96 1.42 14.60
CA GLU A 329 16.44 0.85 13.36
C GLU A 329 15.38 -0.12 12.84
N ARG A 330 15.02 0.05 11.57
CA ARG A 330 14.01 -0.75 10.87
C ARG A 330 14.49 -1.04 9.46
N TYR A 331 13.95 -2.11 8.89
CA TYR A 331 14.24 -2.53 7.53
C TYR A 331 12.93 -2.65 6.78
N ILE A 332 12.64 -1.68 5.90
CA ILE A 332 11.42 -1.65 5.11
C ILE A 332 11.63 -2.52 3.87
N ARG A 333 10.82 -3.56 3.70
CA ARG A 333 10.85 -4.37 2.48
C ARG A 333 10.49 -3.50 1.28
N SER A 334 11.35 -3.48 0.26
CA SER A 334 11.21 -2.63 -0.93
C SER A 334 11.05 -3.42 -2.23
N SER A 335 11.02 -4.75 -2.12
CA SER A 335 10.78 -5.65 -3.23
C SER A 335 9.85 -6.76 -2.80
N GLU A 336 8.89 -7.07 -3.66
CA GLU A 336 7.95 -8.17 -3.45
C GLU A 336 8.53 -9.52 -3.90
N THR A 337 9.51 -9.48 -4.81
CA THR A 337 10.12 -10.66 -5.46
C THR A 337 11.42 -11.12 -4.81
N ASN A 338 12.03 -10.30 -3.95
CA ASN A 338 13.20 -10.69 -3.17
C ASN A 338 13.16 -10.08 -1.76
N ASP A 339 14.23 -10.31 -0.99
CA ASP A 339 14.37 -9.78 0.38
C ASP A 339 15.15 -8.45 0.41
N THR A 340 15.10 -7.67 -0.67
CA THR A 340 15.66 -6.32 -0.66
C THR A 340 14.90 -5.47 0.36
N ARG A 341 15.66 -4.88 1.28
CA ARG A 341 15.15 -4.02 2.33
C ARG A 341 15.92 -2.71 2.36
N ARG A 342 15.19 -1.63 2.64
CA ARG A 342 15.71 -0.28 2.84
C ARG A 342 15.90 -0.06 4.34
N PRO A 343 17.14 0.20 4.80
CA PRO A 343 17.36 0.51 6.20
C PRO A 343 16.84 1.92 6.51
N VAL A 344 16.17 2.03 7.65
CA VAL A 344 15.66 3.27 8.22
C VAL A 344 16.18 3.40 9.63
N THR A 345 16.80 4.54 9.92
CA THR A 345 17.40 4.85 11.20
C THR A 345 16.91 6.19 11.71
N THR A 346 16.50 6.22 12.97
CA THR A 346 15.87 7.39 13.57
C THR A 346 16.36 7.58 15.00
N TRP A 347 16.62 8.82 15.37
CA TRP A 347 16.91 9.22 16.74
C TRP A 347 15.88 10.25 17.22
N ILE A 348 15.37 10.08 18.43
CA ILE A 348 14.32 10.93 19.01
C ILE A 348 14.77 11.35 20.40
N GLU A 349 14.93 12.66 20.61
CA GLU A 349 15.12 13.34 21.90
C GLU A 349 13.81 14.00 22.35
N ASP A 350 13.78 14.57 23.55
CA ASP A 350 12.64 15.36 24.02
C ASP A 350 12.49 16.71 23.26
N TRP A 351 13.57 17.23 22.67
CA TRP A 351 13.61 18.52 21.95
C TRP A 351 13.93 18.43 20.44
N ALA A 352 14.40 17.27 19.95
CA ALA A 352 14.79 17.07 18.55
C ALA A 352 14.56 15.65 18.03
N MET A 353 14.55 15.50 16.70
CA MET A 353 14.42 14.24 15.99
C MET A 353 15.28 14.24 14.73
N LEU A 354 15.92 13.13 14.43
CA LEU A 354 16.70 12.91 13.22
C LEU A 354 16.24 11.61 12.58
N GLY A 355 16.13 11.59 11.26
CA GLY A 355 15.73 10.43 10.48
C GLY A 355 16.53 10.30 9.20
N GLY A 356 16.91 9.08 8.86
CA GLY A 356 17.66 8.74 7.67
C GLY A 356 17.19 7.41 7.07
N GLU A 357 17.04 7.39 5.76
CA GLU A 357 16.75 6.20 4.96
C GLU A 357 17.76 6.01 3.83
N SER A 358 18.09 4.75 3.51
CA SER A 358 18.92 4.40 2.36
C SER A 358 18.15 3.59 1.32
N ILE A 359 18.34 3.95 0.05
CA ILE A 359 17.73 3.28 -1.11
C ILE A 359 18.80 2.98 -2.17
N SER A 360 18.59 1.92 -2.94
CA SER A 360 19.42 1.52 -4.07
C SER A 360 18.48 1.05 -5.20
N GLU A 361 17.82 2.01 -5.84
CA GLU A 361 16.81 1.77 -6.87
C GLU A 361 17.43 1.96 -8.27
N THR A 362 16.90 1.26 -9.28
CA THR A 362 17.53 1.18 -10.61
C THR A 362 17.03 2.23 -11.59
N ASP A 363 15.75 2.62 -11.53
CA ASP A 363 15.12 3.30 -12.67
C ASP A 363 14.39 4.62 -12.36
N HIS A 364 14.15 4.96 -11.08
CA HIS A 364 13.36 6.14 -10.76
C HIS A 364 13.91 6.96 -9.60
N VAL A 365 14.12 8.26 -9.85
CA VAL A 365 14.23 9.27 -8.81
C VAL A 365 12.81 9.49 -8.27
N ARG A 366 12.61 9.29 -6.97
CA ARG A 366 11.28 9.42 -6.34
C ARG A 366 10.72 10.85 -6.43
N GLY A 367 9.44 11.03 -6.11
CA GLY A 367 8.81 12.35 -6.10
C GLY A 367 9.38 13.29 -5.02
N ASP A 368 9.01 14.56 -5.09
CA ASP A 368 9.35 15.62 -4.13
C ASP A 368 8.81 15.38 -2.71
N GLN A 369 7.80 14.52 -2.59
CA GLN A 369 7.23 14.09 -1.32
C GLN A 369 8.13 13.13 -0.54
N PHE A 370 9.16 12.56 -1.17
CA PHE A 370 10.09 11.63 -0.53
C PHE A 370 11.22 12.40 0.17
N ILE A 371 11.32 12.25 1.50
CA ILE A 371 12.30 12.93 2.35
C ILE A 371 13.18 11.88 3.05
N PRO A 372 14.28 11.43 2.40
CA PRO A 372 15.17 10.38 2.93
C PRO A 372 16.07 10.83 4.08
N GLY A 373 16.16 12.13 4.34
CA GLY A 373 16.92 12.68 5.47
C GLY A 373 16.17 13.85 6.08
N LEU A 374 15.94 13.82 7.39
CA LEU A 374 15.17 14.85 8.07
C LEU A 374 15.74 15.13 9.47
N ILE A 375 15.92 16.40 9.80
CA ILE A 375 16.18 16.89 11.14
C ILE A 375 15.00 17.78 11.53
N GLN A 376 14.44 17.58 12.71
CA GLN A 376 13.37 18.40 13.28
C GLN A 376 13.75 18.80 14.71
N TRP A 377 13.53 20.05 15.11
CA TRP A 377 13.81 20.50 16.47
C TRP A 377 12.87 21.60 16.93
N SER A 378 12.80 21.82 18.24
CA SER A 378 12.10 22.98 18.80
C SER A 378 13.06 24.14 19.04
N PRO A 379 13.04 25.20 18.21
CA PRO A 379 13.86 26.39 18.46
C PRO A 379 13.35 27.20 19.66
N LYS A 380 12.06 27.06 19.97
CA LYS A 380 11.38 27.58 21.16
C LYS A 380 10.08 26.81 21.36
N LYS A 381 9.58 26.77 22.60
CA LYS A 381 8.36 26.01 22.96
C LYS A 381 7.19 26.29 21.99
N GLY A 382 6.62 25.21 21.44
CA GLY A 382 5.49 25.27 20.53
C GLY A 382 5.85 25.59 19.07
N TYR A 383 7.13 25.62 18.71
CA TYR A 383 7.61 25.72 17.34
C TYR A 383 8.35 24.45 16.95
N ILE A 384 8.26 24.10 15.68
CA ILE A 384 9.07 23.06 15.04
C ILE A 384 9.79 23.70 13.86
N SER A 385 11.10 23.61 13.86
CA SER A 385 11.93 23.86 12.69
C SER A 385 12.41 22.54 12.11
N TRP A 386 12.76 22.54 10.83
CA TRP A 386 13.21 21.34 10.15
C TRP A 386 14.26 21.62 9.09
N ILE A 387 15.12 20.63 8.82
CA ILE A 387 16.02 20.54 7.67
C ILE A 387 15.71 19.23 6.96
N ALA A 388 15.27 19.29 5.71
CA ALA A 388 14.87 18.15 4.90
C ALA A 388 15.80 17.98 3.70
N TRP A 389 16.22 16.74 3.44
CA TRP A 389 16.98 16.40 2.24
C TRP A 389 16.04 16.22 1.06
N SER A 390 16.15 17.13 0.09
CA SER A 390 15.59 16.96 -1.24
C SER A 390 16.54 16.09 -2.05
N GLN A 391 16.11 14.87 -2.31
CA GLN A 391 16.89 13.90 -3.07
C GLN A 391 16.95 14.26 -4.56
N SER A 392 18.04 13.87 -5.20
CA SER A 392 18.30 14.10 -6.63
C SER A 392 18.77 12.86 -7.37
N ALA A 393 18.80 11.70 -6.70
CA ALA A 393 19.30 10.45 -7.24
C ALA A 393 18.57 9.25 -6.62
N ASN A 394 18.49 8.15 -7.37
CA ASN A 394 17.81 6.91 -6.99
C ASN A 394 18.67 5.93 -6.17
N TRP A 395 19.95 6.25 -5.92
CA TRP A 395 20.82 5.50 -5.02
C TRP A 395 21.46 6.45 -4.01
N LEU A 396 20.95 6.42 -2.79
CA LEU A 396 21.32 7.35 -1.72
C LEU A 396 21.32 6.67 -0.36
N SER A 397 21.98 7.28 0.61
CA SER A 397 22.06 6.75 1.97
C SER A 397 21.96 7.85 3.01
N GLY A 398 20.88 7.87 3.78
CA GLY A 398 20.71 8.65 5.00
C GLY A 398 20.82 7.73 6.22
N VAL A 399 21.79 7.97 7.11
CA VAL A 399 21.98 7.14 8.30
C VAL A 399 22.10 8.01 9.54
N VAL A 400 21.29 7.70 10.54
CA VAL A 400 21.39 8.28 11.88
C VAL A 400 22.28 7.40 12.74
N GLY A 401 23.35 8.01 13.28
CA GLY A 401 24.25 7.33 14.21
C GLY A 401 23.58 7.08 15.55
N ASN A 402 23.70 5.86 16.07
CA ASN A 402 23.29 5.55 17.44
C ASN A 402 24.27 6.24 18.41
N SER A 403 23.82 7.30 19.06
CA SER A 403 24.67 8.08 19.95
C SER A 403 24.42 7.69 21.41
N SER A 404 25.27 6.81 21.94
CA SER A 404 25.32 6.56 23.39
C SER A 404 25.89 7.76 24.18
N SER A 405 26.40 8.79 23.50
CA SER A 405 26.98 10.01 24.07
C SER A 405 26.08 11.26 23.99
N GLY A 406 24.84 11.14 23.48
CA GLY A 406 23.85 12.23 23.47
C GLY A 406 24.01 13.28 22.36
N GLN A 407 24.82 12.99 21.34
CA GLN A 407 24.95 13.81 20.13
C GLN A 407 24.66 12.96 18.89
N PRO A 408 23.40 12.89 18.42
CA PRO A 408 23.05 12.13 17.24
C PRO A 408 23.64 12.79 15.99
N THR A 409 24.10 11.97 15.05
CA THR A 409 24.59 12.42 13.74
C THR A 409 23.66 11.94 12.65
N LEU A 410 23.42 12.76 11.63
CA LEU A 410 22.79 12.33 10.38
C LEU A 410 23.85 12.42 9.27
N THR A 411 24.20 11.27 8.70
CA THR A 411 25.15 11.16 7.58
C THR A 411 24.37 10.94 6.29
N LEU A 412 24.58 11.82 5.32
CA LEU A 412 24.00 11.72 3.98
C LEU A 412 25.10 11.40 2.97
N SER A 413 24.87 10.44 2.07
CA SER A 413 25.82 10.09 1.02
C SER A 413 25.14 9.61 -0.25
N TYR A 414 25.86 9.74 -1.37
CA TYR A 414 25.56 9.06 -2.63
C TYR A 414 26.60 7.96 -2.83
N PRO A 415 26.26 6.69 -2.57
CA PRO A 415 27.21 5.58 -2.68
C PRO A 415 27.77 5.39 -4.09
N ASN A 416 26.98 5.72 -5.11
CA ASN A 416 27.40 5.67 -6.51
C ASN A 416 27.34 7.07 -7.15
N ARG A 417 28.50 7.72 -7.26
CA ARG A 417 28.64 9.07 -7.83
C ARG A 417 28.58 9.14 -9.37
N THR A 418 28.41 8.02 -10.06
CA THR A 418 28.23 8.04 -11.51
C THR A 418 26.79 8.35 -11.92
N ILE A 419 25.85 8.29 -10.98
CA ILE A 419 24.43 8.59 -11.21
C ILE A 419 24.25 10.10 -11.35
N PRO A 420 23.55 10.59 -12.40
CA PRO A 420 23.20 12.01 -12.53
C PRO A 420 22.46 12.53 -11.29
N GLY A 421 22.80 13.73 -10.83
CA GLY A 421 22.20 14.35 -9.65
C GLY A 421 22.97 14.11 -8.35
N THR A 422 24.07 13.36 -8.38
CA THR A 422 24.92 13.08 -7.20
C THR A 422 26.01 14.11 -6.95
N GLU A 423 26.12 15.14 -7.80
CA GLU A 423 27.08 16.23 -7.71
C GLU A 423 26.79 17.24 -6.59
N ARG A 424 25.58 17.22 -6.02
CA ARG A 424 25.15 18.16 -4.99
C ARG A 424 24.19 17.54 -3.99
N PHE A 425 24.20 18.06 -2.77
CA PHE A 425 23.14 17.83 -1.78
C PHE A 425 22.23 19.06 -1.75
N THR A 426 20.91 18.85 -1.87
CA THR A 426 19.92 19.92 -1.70
C THR A 426 19.20 19.73 -0.37
N LEU A 427 19.43 20.65 0.55
CA LEU A 427 18.80 20.67 1.86
C LEU A 427 17.88 21.87 1.95
N MET A 428 16.64 21.65 2.35
CA MET A 428 15.64 22.68 2.55
C MET A 428 15.42 22.88 4.04
N THR A 429 15.14 24.10 4.46
CA THR A 429 14.88 24.42 5.87
C THR A 429 13.61 25.25 6.01
N GLY A 430 12.89 25.06 7.10
CA GLY A 430 11.64 25.77 7.37
C GLY A 430 11.26 25.76 8.85
N GLY A 431 10.16 26.46 9.17
CA GLY A 431 9.66 26.57 10.55
C GLY A 431 10.46 27.51 11.46
N LEU A 432 11.39 28.30 10.89
CA LEU A 432 12.25 29.19 11.65
C LEU A 432 11.44 30.34 12.27
N PRO A 433 11.49 30.54 13.60
CA PRO A 433 10.74 31.60 14.26
C PRO A 433 11.37 32.96 13.92
N TYR A 434 10.53 33.99 13.88
CA TYR A 434 11.02 35.36 13.93
C TYR A 434 11.85 35.58 15.21
N VAL A 435 13.08 36.06 15.04
CA VAL A 435 13.97 36.45 16.13
C VAL A 435 14.00 38.00 16.18
N PRO A 436 13.47 38.63 17.25
CA PRO A 436 13.47 40.09 17.38
C PRO A 436 14.86 40.68 17.21
N GLY A 437 14.98 41.69 16.33
CA GLY A 437 16.26 42.33 16.01
C GLY A 437 17.15 41.58 15.03
N SER A 438 16.77 40.38 14.57
CA SER A 438 17.44 39.72 13.45
C SER A 438 16.92 40.25 12.11
N ASN A 439 17.78 40.20 11.10
CA ASN A 439 17.39 40.40 9.70
C ASN A 439 16.85 39.11 9.05
N MET A 440 16.58 38.06 9.84
CA MET A 440 16.19 36.72 9.36
C MET A 440 17.17 36.11 8.35
N THR A 441 18.43 36.54 8.36
CA THR A 441 19.50 35.95 7.54
C THR A 441 20.40 35.10 8.42
N TRP A 442 20.70 33.89 7.96
CA TRP A 442 21.60 32.96 8.64
C TRP A 442 22.83 32.72 7.76
N PRO A 443 24.04 32.60 8.34
CA PRO A 443 25.26 32.40 7.56
C PRO A 443 25.44 30.95 7.05
N GLY A 444 24.59 30.01 7.51
CA GLY A 444 24.73 28.58 7.28
C GLY A 444 23.82 27.79 8.23
N PHE A 445 23.92 26.45 8.20
CA PHE A 445 23.17 25.59 9.13
C PHE A 445 23.64 25.75 10.58
N GLU A 446 24.91 26.11 10.79
CA GLU A 446 25.52 26.37 12.10
C GLU A 446 24.93 27.59 12.80
N GLY A 447 24.31 28.51 12.04
CA GLY A 447 23.69 29.72 12.57
C GLY A 447 22.19 29.60 12.86
N LEU A 448 21.58 28.43 12.69
CA LEU A 448 20.14 28.27 12.86
C LEU A 448 19.69 28.42 14.32
N PRO A 449 18.53 29.06 14.57
CA PRO A 449 18.08 29.32 15.93
C PRO A 449 17.72 28.03 16.69
N GLY A 450 18.19 27.94 17.94
CA GLY A 450 17.82 26.89 18.88
C GLY A 450 18.40 25.50 18.58
N ILE A 451 19.39 25.41 17.69
CA ILE A 451 20.17 24.19 17.46
C ILE A 451 21.62 24.56 17.19
N MET A 452 22.57 23.76 17.68
CA MET A 452 23.98 23.88 17.32
C MET A 452 24.36 22.71 16.44
N LEU A 453 24.55 22.98 15.16
CA LEU A 453 24.97 21.98 14.19
C LEU A 453 26.46 22.10 13.91
N LYS A 454 27.12 20.97 13.72
CA LYS A 454 28.46 20.90 13.15
C LYS A 454 28.34 20.18 11.81
N VAL A 455 28.58 20.89 10.70
CA VAL A 455 28.53 20.30 9.36
C VAL A 455 29.96 19.94 8.93
N THR A 456 30.14 18.73 8.44
CA THR A 456 31.39 18.26 7.86
C THR A 456 31.10 17.68 6.48
N THR A 457 31.83 18.13 5.47
CA THR A 457 31.69 17.65 4.09
C THR A 457 32.93 16.89 3.64
N THR A 458 32.77 15.96 2.71
CA THR A 458 33.88 15.25 2.07
C THR A 458 33.57 15.03 0.59
N GLY A 459 34.48 15.47 -0.27
CA GLY A 459 34.35 15.32 -1.73
C GLY A 459 33.24 16.18 -2.36
N VAL A 460 32.83 17.26 -1.70
CA VAL A 460 32.03 18.38 -2.24
C VAL A 460 32.63 19.66 -1.65
N ASP A 461 32.60 20.76 -2.41
CA ASP A 461 33.05 22.07 -1.92
C ASP A 461 32.22 22.50 -0.70
N ALA A 462 32.74 23.47 0.07
CA ALA A 462 31.99 24.03 1.21
C ALA A 462 30.58 24.46 0.75
N PRO A 463 29.52 24.14 1.51
CA PRO A 463 28.15 24.38 1.08
C PRO A 463 27.94 25.86 0.76
N SER A 464 27.58 26.16 -0.49
CA SER A 464 27.02 27.47 -0.84
C SER A 464 25.62 27.52 -0.25
N THR A 465 25.48 28.07 0.95
CA THR A 465 24.17 28.16 1.60
C THR A 465 23.38 29.30 0.96
N TYR A 466 22.38 28.96 0.15
CA TYR A 466 21.44 29.93 -0.40
C TYR A 466 20.10 29.79 0.33
N PHE A 467 19.76 30.76 1.18
CA PHE A 467 18.45 30.84 1.80
C PHE A 467 17.46 31.42 0.78
N SER A 468 16.75 30.55 0.09
CA SER A 468 15.64 30.90 -0.81
C SER A 468 14.32 30.72 -0.04
N ASN A 469 13.48 31.77 0.03
CA ASN A 469 12.09 31.67 0.47
C ASN A 469 11.21 31.03 -0.64
N SER A 470 11.66 29.93 -1.23
CA SER A 470 10.87 29.19 -2.22
C SER A 470 10.08 28.10 -1.50
N VAL A 471 8.83 28.46 -1.25
CA VAL A 471 7.66 27.60 -1.16
C VAL A 471 7.83 26.27 -1.90
N LEU A 472 7.96 25.15 -1.18
CA LEU A 472 7.55 23.85 -1.71
C LEU A 472 6.17 23.58 -1.13
N HIS A 473 5.16 23.64 -1.99
CA HIS A 473 3.74 23.48 -1.63
C HIS A 473 3.35 24.29 -0.38
N GLU A 474 3.32 25.64 -0.48
CA GLU A 474 2.74 26.47 0.60
C GLU A 474 1.23 26.40 0.62
#